data_AF-A0A256WDZ1-F1
#
_entry.id   AF-A0A256WDZ1-F1
#
_cell.length_a   1.000
_cell.length_b   1.000
_cell.length_c   1.000
_cell.angle_alpha   90.00
_cell.angle_beta   90.00
_cell.angle_gamma   90.00
#
_symmetry.space_group_name_H-M   'P 1'
#
loop_
_entity.id
_entity.type
_entity.pdbx_description
1 polymer ?
#
loop_
_entity_poly.entity_id
_entity_poly.type
_entity_poly.pdbx_seq_one_letter_code
_entity_poly.pdbx_strand_id
1 'polypeptide(L)'
;MKYKIGDKVNFLNEHGGGVVCKVVSSNLVYVRIEDGFEIPTMTAELVKVVDSTQQAGDMFVDKFTADNFAERGHSEEKEVEEEVVFDDRTSPLDIFRAKGNDKNGVYLLYFKDLSSKILAPVNAIFSFKPTKFYRENIYQDSTFISDKAFLLILNEINTQAAVAESELGEKYDEEIKLENAKPKKPEEVINKHKTSPRDAVVDLHIGELVDDYSKMSSAEMLNYQLNYFVRCLESAIRAYLTKVTFIHGVGEGVLKSKMKDIINEYDNVKTQDASLKNFGYGATELLIWHSNFA
;
A
#
# COMPACT_ATOMS: atom_id res chain seq x y z
N MET A 1 31.18 -1.08 -26.80
CA MET A 1 30.50 -1.91 -25.78
C MET A 1 31.40 -3.06 -25.37
N LYS A 2 31.56 -3.32 -24.06
CA LYS A 2 32.58 -4.21 -23.50
C LYS A 2 32.18 -5.70 -23.45
N TYR A 3 30.88 -6.00 -23.50
CA TYR A 3 30.30 -7.35 -23.43
C TYR A 3 29.27 -7.56 -24.53
N LYS A 4 29.17 -8.78 -25.05
CA LYS A 4 28.16 -9.21 -26.04
C LYS A 4 27.32 -10.36 -25.49
N ILE A 5 26.11 -10.53 -26.04
CA ILE A 5 25.26 -11.69 -25.74
C ILE A 5 26.04 -12.96 -26.09
N GLY A 6 26.06 -13.91 -25.16
CA GLY A 6 26.83 -15.16 -25.25
C GLY A 6 28.21 -15.12 -24.59
N ASP A 7 28.69 -13.97 -24.14
CA ASP A 7 29.97 -13.89 -23.42
C ASP A 7 29.86 -14.56 -22.04
N LYS A 8 30.78 -15.48 -21.74
CA LYS A 8 30.97 -16.02 -20.38
C LYS A 8 31.65 -14.98 -19.51
N VAL A 9 31.06 -14.68 -18.37
CA VAL A 9 31.53 -13.68 -17.42
C VAL A 9 31.54 -14.26 -16.02
N ASN A 10 32.58 -13.93 -15.25
CA ASN A 10 32.62 -14.18 -13.81
C ASN A 10 32.30 -12.90 -13.06
N PHE A 11 31.66 -13.05 -11.90
CA PHE A 11 31.42 -11.93 -11.01
C PHE A 11 32.72 -11.57 -10.28
N LEU A 12 33.06 -10.28 -10.22
CA LEU A 12 34.30 -9.79 -9.63
C LEU A 12 34.34 -10.00 -8.10
N ASN A 13 33.18 -9.91 -7.45
CA ASN A 13 33.05 -9.91 -5.99
C ASN A 13 32.34 -11.16 -5.43
N GLU A 14 32.03 -12.14 -6.27
CA GLU A 14 31.27 -13.33 -5.89
C GLU A 14 31.85 -14.60 -6.52
N HIS A 15 31.65 -15.74 -5.85
CA HIS A 15 32.00 -17.04 -6.40
C HIS A 15 30.89 -17.49 -7.35
N GLY A 16 31.16 -17.37 -8.65
CA GLY A 16 30.23 -17.79 -9.68
C GLY A 16 30.47 -17.03 -10.98
N GLY A 17 29.77 -17.48 -12.02
CA GLY A 17 29.76 -16.85 -13.31
C GLY A 17 28.49 -17.20 -14.06
N GLY A 18 28.37 -16.68 -15.26
CA GLY A 18 27.25 -16.97 -16.12
C GLY A 18 27.48 -16.47 -17.54
N VAL A 19 26.42 -16.52 -18.33
CA VAL A 19 26.44 -16.09 -19.73
C VAL A 19 25.60 -14.84 -19.88
N VAL A 20 26.13 -13.83 -20.57
CA VAL A 20 25.35 -12.61 -20.87
C VAL A 20 24.20 -12.96 -21.81
N CYS A 21 22.96 -12.77 -21.38
CA CYS A 21 21.76 -13.07 -22.17
C CYS A 21 21.12 -11.84 -22.80
N LYS A 22 21.19 -10.68 -22.13
CA LYS A 22 20.60 -9.42 -22.60
C LYS A 22 21.50 -8.25 -22.24
N VAL A 23 21.68 -7.32 -23.17
CA VAL A 23 22.42 -6.07 -22.93
C VAL A 23 21.40 -4.94 -22.97
N VAL A 24 21.14 -4.30 -21.83
CA VAL A 24 20.15 -3.22 -21.72
C VAL A 24 20.79 -1.86 -21.95
N SER A 25 22.02 -1.66 -21.47
CA SER A 25 22.79 -0.44 -21.71
C SER A 25 24.30 -0.72 -21.66
N SER A 26 25.13 0.30 -21.86
CA SER A 26 26.59 0.15 -21.71
C SER A 26 27.02 -0.30 -20.32
N ASN A 27 26.18 -0.05 -19.31
CA ASN A 27 26.50 -0.21 -17.90
C ASN A 27 25.73 -1.36 -17.24
N LEU A 28 24.63 -1.84 -17.86
CA LEU A 28 23.75 -2.87 -17.30
C LEU A 28 23.54 -4.02 -18.30
N VAL A 29 23.85 -5.23 -17.85
CA VAL A 29 23.68 -6.48 -18.62
C VAL A 29 23.03 -7.55 -17.76
N TYR A 30 22.26 -8.45 -18.36
CA TYR A 30 21.66 -9.59 -17.68
C TYR A 30 22.53 -10.81 -17.90
N VAL A 31 22.91 -11.45 -16.80
CA VAL A 31 23.76 -12.65 -16.79
C VAL A 31 22.92 -13.83 -16.32
N ARG A 32 22.81 -14.87 -17.13
CA ARG A 32 22.16 -16.11 -16.75
C ARG A 32 23.15 -17.03 -16.06
N ILE A 33 22.85 -17.40 -14.82
CA ILE A 33 23.64 -18.33 -14.01
C ILE A 33 23.29 -19.79 -14.33
N GLU A 34 24.07 -20.74 -13.82
CA GLU A 34 23.86 -22.19 -14.04
C GLU A 34 22.47 -22.67 -13.61
N ASP A 35 21.89 -22.04 -12.58
CA ASP A 35 20.54 -22.34 -12.09
C ASP A 35 19.41 -21.80 -13.00
N GLY A 36 19.75 -21.15 -14.12
CA GLY A 36 18.78 -20.69 -15.13
C GLY A 36 18.16 -19.31 -14.87
N PHE A 37 18.45 -18.68 -13.72
CA PHE A 37 17.98 -17.33 -13.40
C PHE A 37 18.78 -16.23 -14.11
N GLU A 38 18.11 -15.15 -14.51
CA GLU A 38 18.72 -13.98 -15.15
C GLU A 38 18.94 -12.86 -14.13
N ILE A 39 20.20 -12.52 -13.86
CA ILE A 39 20.57 -11.51 -12.86
C ILE A 39 21.01 -10.23 -13.55
N PRO A 40 20.34 -9.08 -13.30
CA PRO A 40 20.81 -7.79 -13.79
C PRO A 40 22.10 -7.40 -13.05
N THR A 41 23.20 -7.29 -13.79
CA THR A 41 24.54 -7.03 -13.26
C THR A 41 25.20 -5.85 -13.96
N MET A 42 25.94 -5.04 -13.21
CA MET A 42 26.69 -3.92 -13.79
C MET A 42 27.94 -4.42 -14.54
N THR A 43 28.26 -3.79 -15.67
CA THR A 43 29.46 -4.16 -16.46
C THR A 43 30.78 -3.96 -15.72
N ALA A 44 30.78 -3.15 -14.65
CA ALA A 44 31.93 -2.96 -13.75
C ALA A 44 32.18 -4.15 -12.82
N GLU A 45 31.16 -4.98 -12.57
CA GLU A 45 31.22 -6.13 -11.65
C GLU A 45 31.45 -7.45 -12.39
N LEU A 46 31.65 -7.39 -13.71
CA LEU A 46 31.85 -8.55 -14.56
C LEU A 46 33.26 -8.59 -15.11
N VAL A 47 33.84 -9.78 -15.13
CA VAL A 47 35.12 -10.07 -15.78
C VAL A 47 34.86 -11.10 -16.87
N LYS A 48 35.21 -10.77 -18.12
CA LYS A 48 35.08 -11.70 -19.24
C LYS A 48 36.04 -12.87 -19.07
N VAL A 49 35.52 -14.09 -19.11
CA VAL A 49 36.33 -15.30 -19.16
C VAL A 49 36.71 -15.54 -20.62
N VAL A 50 37.98 -15.37 -20.93
CA VAL A 50 38.51 -15.67 -22.27
C VAL A 50 39.06 -17.09 -22.20
N ASP A 51 38.26 -18.07 -22.63
CA ASP A 51 38.74 -19.44 -22.80
C ASP A 51 39.77 -19.44 -23.93
N SER A 52 41.04 -19.56 -23.56
CA SER A 52 42.15 -19.80 -24.49
C SER A 52 42.13 -21.25 -24.96
N THR A 53 41.11 -21.62 -25.72
CA THR A 53 41.09 -22.81 -26.58
C THR A 53 39.98 -22.63 -27.60
N GLN A 54 40.37 -22.20 -28.80
CA GLN A 54 39.55 -22.41 -29.99
C GLN A 54 39.44 -23.91 -30.27
N GLN A 55 38.35 -24.26 -30.97
CA GLN A 55 38.10 -25.51 -31.70
C GLN A 55 37.69 -26.74 -30.87
N ALA A 56 36.38 -26.97 -30.80
CA ALA A 56 35.70 -28.19 -31.27
C ALA A 56 34.34 -28.30 -30.55
N GLY A 57 33.25 -28.12 -31.29
CA GLY A 57 31.90 -28.22 -30.73
C GLY A 57 30.80 -27.61 -31.60
N ASP A 58 31.00 -27.55 -32.91
CA ASP A 58 29.88 -27.61 -33.85
C ASP A 58 29.20 -28.97 -33.62
N MET A 59 28.02 -28.98 -33.00
CA MET A 59 26.90 -29.89 -33.26
C MET A 59 25.85 -29.66 -32.17
N PHE A 60 24.63 -29.34 -32.61
CA PHE A 60 23.39 -29.17 -31.83
C PHE A 60 23.17 -27.82 -31.14
N VAL A 61 22.87 -26.79 -31.93
CA VAL A 61 21.72 -25.92 -31.63
C VAL A 61 21.03 -25.61 -32.95
N ASP A 62 19.80 -26.09 -33.10
CA ASP A 62 18.95 -25.79 -34.23
C ASP A 62 18.83 -24.27 -34.44
N LYS A 63 18.87 -23.88 -35.71
CA LYS A 63 18.70 -22.52 -36.21
C LYS A 63 17.38 -21.91 -35.71
N PHE A 64 17.46 -21.13 -34.64
CA PHE A 64 16.52 -20.03 -34.39
C PHE A 64 17.07 -18.80 -35.11
N THR A 65 16.74 -18.63 -36.39
CA THR A 65 17.09 -17.44 -37.16
C THR A 65 16.22 -16.25 -36.77
N ALA A 66 16.85 -15.06 -36.77
CA ALA A 66 16.30 -13.77 -36.34
C ALA A 66 15.17 -13.22 -37.22
N ASP A 67 14.71 -13.96 -38.22
CA ASP A 67 13.70 -13.50 -39.19
C ASP A 67 12.26 -13.61 -38.64
N ASN A 68 12.03 -14.33 -37.53
CA ASN A 68 10.70 -14.53 -36.95
C ASN A 68 10.27 -13.46 -35.92
N PHE A 69 11.07 -12.42 -35.67
CA PHE A 69 10.74 -11.34 -34.72
C PHE A 69 10.42 -10.00 -35.38
N ALA A 70 10.50 -9.89 -36.71
CA ALA A 70 10.29 -8.61 -37.41
C ALA A 70 8.80 -8.22 -37.61
N GLU A 71 7.83 -9.05 -37.21
CA GLU A 71 6.39 -8.78 -37.44
C GLU A 71 5.51 -8.66 -36.18
N ARG A 72 6.08 -8.46 -34.99
CA ARG A 72 5.27 -8.03 -33.84
C ARG A 72 5.66 -6.61 -33.44
N GLY A 73 4.82 -5.69 -33.90
CA GLY A 73 5.01 -4.25 -33.82
C GLY A 73 5.24 -3.72 -32.41
N HIS A 74 5.88 -2.54 -32.40
CA HIS A 74 5.90 -1.60 -31.28
C HIS A 74 4.52 -1.51 -30.63
N SER A 75 4.39 -2.08 -29.43
CA SER A 75 3.43 -1.59 -28.46
C SER A 75 4.23 -0.76 -27.47
N GLU A 76 3.84 0.51 -27.34
CA GLU A 76 4.34 1.40 -26.30
C GLU A 76 4.05 0.75 -24.94
N GLU A 77 5.11 0.45 -24.17
CA GLU A 77 5.00 0.02 -22.79
C GLU A 77 4.45 1.21 -21.98
N LYS A 78 3.14 1.19 -21.68
CA LYS A 78 2.56 2.01 -20.63
C LYS A 78 3.10 1.52 -19.29
N GLU A 79 3.67 2.42 -18.51
CA GLU A 79 3.91 2.21 -17.07
C GLU A 79 2.58 1.80 -16.42
N VAL A 80 2.53 0.56 -15.92
CA VAL A 80 1.44 0.08 -15.09
C VAL A 80 1.78 0.52 -13.67
N GLU A 81 1.14 1.59 -13.21
CA GLU A 81 1.07 1.90 -11.78
C GLU A 81 0.22 0.79 -11.12
N GLU A 82 0.87 -0.16 -10.45
CA GLU A 82 0.16 -1.06 -9.54
C GLU A 82 -0.39 -0.22 -8.38
N GLU A 83 -1.72 -0.13 -8.27
CA GLU A 83 -2.39 0.40 -7.08
C GLU A 83 -2.05 -0.50 -5.88
N VAL A 84 -1.12 -0.04 -5.04
CA VAL A 84 -0.85 -0.65 -3.74
C VAL A 84 -2.06 -0.41 -2.85
N VAL A 85 -2.81 -1.46 -2.53
CA VAL A 85 -3.90 -1.41 -1.57
C VAL A 85 -3.32 -1.14 -0.18
N PHE A 86 -3.53 0.06 0.36
CA PHE A 86 -3.08 0.42 1.71
C PHE A 86 -4.08 -0.07 2.76
N ASP A 87 -3.58 -0.89 3.69
CA ASP A 87 -4.25 -1.21 4.95
C ASP A 87 -4.16 0.02 5.86
N ASP A 88 -5.20 0.35 6.64
CA ASP A 88 -5.19 1.46 7.60
C ASP A 88 -4.06 1.35 8.66
N ARG A 89 -3.36 0.20 8.71
CA ARG A 89 -2.15 -0.04 9.51
C ARG A 89 -0.83 0.33 8.80
N THR A 90 -0.85 0.65 7.51
CA THR A 90 0.34 1.01 6.73
C THR A 90 0.31 2.50 6.37
N SER A 91 0.99 3.31 7.19
CA SER A 91 1.29 4.70 6.83
C SER A 91 2.54 4.73 5.94
N PRO A 92 2.56 5.53 4.85
CA PRO A 92 3.80 5.83 4.17
C PRO A 92 4.81 6.38 5.19
N LEU A 93 6.01 5.82 5.20
CA LEU A 93 7.12 6.45 5.91
C LEU A 93 7.36 7.81 5.24
N ASP A 94 6.92 8.88 5.88
CA ASP A 94 7.29 10.23 5.48
C ASP A 94 8.81 10.34 5.61
N ILE A 95 9.50 10.24 4.47
CA ILE A 95 10.94 10.39 4.40
C ILE A 95 11.24 11.87 4.64
N PHE A 96 11.40 12.24 5.90
CA PHE A 96 11.94 13.54 6.27
C PHE A 96 13.36 13.63 5.73
N ARG A 97 13.54 14.41 4.66
CA ARG A 97 14.86 14.80 4.19
C ARG A 97 15.43 15.79 5.21
N ALA A 98 16.37 15.32 6.02
CA ALA A 98 17.08 16.16 6.97
C ALA A 98 17.63 17.40 6.26
N LYS A 99 17.30 18.60 6.76
CA LYS A 99 17.95 19.84 6.35
C LYS A 99 19.26 19.99 7.12
N GLY A 100 20.26 19.17 6.81
CA GLY A 100 21.54 19.25 7.52
C GLY A 100 22.42 18.01 7.41
N ASN A 101 23.30 17.87 8.41
CA ASN A 101 24.31 16.82 8.53
C ASN A 101 23.80 15.63 9.38
N ASP A 102 22.48 15.48 9.51
CA ASP A 102 21.87 14.45 10.34
C ASP A 102 22.13 13.07 9.74
N LYS A 103 22.40 12.10 10.61
CA LYS A 103 22.67 10.72 10.16
C LYS A 103 21.37 10.08 9.69
N ASN A 104 21.44 9.31 8.60
CA ASN A 104 20.31 8.49 8.16
C ASN A 104 19.94 7.49 9.26
N GLY A 105 18.67 7.44 9.64
CA GLY A 105 18.15 6.59 10.70
C GLY A 105 16.67 6.83 10.95
N VAL A 106 16.10 6.05 11.87
CA VAL A 106 14.74 6.29 12.39
C VAL A 106 14.84 7.08 13.69
N TYR A 107 14.09 8.17 13.78
CA TYR A 107 13.98 9.00 14.98
C TYR A 107 12.59 8.79 15.58
N LEU A 108 12.53 8.34 16.84
CA LEU A 108 11.28 8.05 17.54
C LEU A 108 11.13 9.00 18.73
N LEU A 109 9.94 9.58 18.86
CA LEU A 109 9.52 10.39 20.00
C LEU A 109 8.31 9.73 20.67
N TYR A 110 8.35 9.62 22.00
CA TYR A 110 7.27 9.04 22.79
C TYR A 110 6.44 10.14 23.44
N PHE A 111 5.12 10.08 23.26
CA PHE A 111 4.18 11.01 23.87
C PHE A 111 3.40 10.33 25.00
N LYS A 112 2.99 11.13 25.98
CA LYS A 112 2.21 10.65 27.12
C LYS A 112 0.75 10.48 26.71
N ASP A 113 0.44 9.35 26.09
CA ASP A 113 -0.95 8.98 25.78
C ASP A 113 -1.46 7.94 26.78
N LEU A 114 -0.83 6.76 26.82
CA LEU A 114 -1.23 5.62 27.67
C LEU A 114 -0.15 5.19 28.68
N SER A 115 1.03 5.81 28.68
CA SER A 115 2.14 5.46 29.58
C SER A 115 2.21 6.41 30.78
N SER A 116 2.46 5.85 31.97
CA SER A 116 2.71 6.63 33.20
C SER A 116 4.03 7.40 33.16
N LYS A 117 5.00 6.95 32.35
CA LYS A 117 6.33 7.53 32.19
C LYS A 117 6.58 7.94 30.74
N ILE A 118 7.17 9.11 30.54
CA ILE A 118 7.63 9.55 29.22
C ILE A 118 9.00 8.93 28.97
N LEU A 119 9.11 8.18 27.87
CA LEU A 119 10.37 7.57 27.45
C LEU A 119 11.23 8.59 26.70
N ALA A 120 12.55 8.51 26.89
CA ALA A 120 13.51 9.33 26.17
C ALA A 120 13.41 9.08 24.65
N PRO A 121 13.72 10.08 23.80
CA PRO A 121 13.76 9.90 22.35
C PRO A 121 14.75 8.80 21.94
N VAL A 122 14.48 8.15 20.81
CA VAL A 122 15.36 7.11 20.25
C VAL A 122 15.87 7.56 18.90
N ASN A 123 17.19 7.46 18.74
CA ASN A 123 17.87 7.66 17.47
C ASN A 123 18.38 6.30 16.97
N ALA A 124 17.53 5.57 16.26
CA ALA A 124 17.85 4.26 15.71
C ALA A 124 18.55 4.41 14.36
N ILE A 125 19.87 4.56 14.40
CA ILE A 125 20.71 4.52 13.20
C ILE A 125 20.93 3.06 12.81
N PHE A 126 20.53 2.69 11.60
CA PHE A 126 20.70 1.35 11.08
C PHE A 126 21.41 1.38 9.74
N SER A 127 22.17 0.33 9.46
CA SER A 127 22.71 0.06 8.13
C SER A 127 22.60 -1.43 7.84
N PHE A 128 22.28 -1.76 6.61
CA PHE A 128 22.30 -3.14 6.14
C PHE A 128 22.93 -3.18 4.76
N LYS A 129 23.50 -4.33 4.42
CA LYS A 129 24.02 -4.58 3.08
C LYS A 129 22.85 -5.02 2.19
N PRO A 130 22.59 -4.36 1.05
CA PRO A 130 21.51 -4.75 0.13
C PRO A 130 21.63 -6.21 -0.32
N THR A 131 22.85 -6.74 -0.39
CA THR A 131 23.12 -8.15 -0.74
C THR A 131 22.46 -9.16 0.21
N LYS A 132 22.06 -8.75 1.42
CA LYS A 132 21.30 -9.62 2.33
C LYS A 132 19.93 -9.97 1.76
N PHE A 133 19.27 -9.06 1.02
CA PHE A 133 17.91 -9.21 0.50
C PHE A 133 17.75 -10.37 -0.51
N TYR A 134 18.85 -10.88 -1.06
CA TYR A 134 18.84 -12.04 -1.96
C TYR A 134 18.81 -13.40 -1.23
N ARG A 135 18.96 -13.41 0.10
CA ARG A 135 18.98 -14.65 0.89
C ARG A 135 17.61 -14.87 1.52
N GLU A 136 16.87 -15.86 1.03
CA GLU A 136 15.52 -16.19 1.51
C GLU A 136 15.44 -16.40 3.05
N ASN A 137 16.53 -16.90 3.66
CA ASN A 137 16.56 -17.18 5.10
C ASN A 137 16.61 -15.94 6.02
N ILE A 138 16.76 -14.73 5.48
CA ILE A 138 16.69 -13.50 6.29
C ILE A 138 15.24 -13.08 6.53
N TYR A 139 14.30 -13.58 5.71
CA TYR A 139 12.89 -13.25 5.81
C TYR A 139 12.23 -14.26 6.74
N GLN A 140 11.47 -13.74 7.70
CA GLN A 140 10.80 -14.51 8.74
C GLN A 140 9.30 -14.27 8.65
N ASP A 141 8.52 -15.26 9.07
CA ASP A 141 7.07 -15.10 9.18
C ASP A 141 6.76 -13.99 10.19
N SER A 142 5.93 -13.05 9.78
CA SER A 142 5.51 -11.91 10.60
C SER A 142 4.06 -12.11 11.05
N THR A 143 3.74 -11.73 12.27
CA THR A 143 2.33 -11.67 12.72
C THR A 143 1.60 -10.45 12.16
N PHE A 144 2.32 -9.51 11.55
CA PHE A 144 1.78 -8.23 11.09
C PHE A 144 1.41 -8.24 9.61
N ILE A 145 2.10 -9.04 8.80
CA ILE A 145 1.98 -9.10 7.33
C ILE A 145 1.92 -10.58 6.93
N SER A 146 1.09 -10.91 5.93
CA SER A 146 0.90 -12.29 5.47
C SER A 146 2.14 -12.91 4.85
N ASP A 147 3.02 -12.09 4.26
CA ASP A 147 4.25 -12.52 3.63
C ASP A 147 5.44 -12.50 4.62
N LYS A 148 6.50 -13.26 4.29
CA LYS A 148 7.73 -13.20 5.07
C LYS A 148 8.36 -11.81 4.99
N ALA A 149 8.83 -11.32 6.13
CA ALA A 149 9.41 -10.00 6.26
C ALA A 149 10.83 -10.06 6.83
N PHE A 150 11.67 -9.12 6.40
CA PHE A 150 12.94 -8.85 7.05
C PHE A 150 12.67 -7.93 8.27
N LEU A 151 12.86 -8.46 9.48
CA LEU A 151 12.59 -7.74 10.71
C LEU A 151 13.84 -7.01 11.22
N LEU A 152 13.74 -5.69 11.38
CA LEU A 152 14.76 -4.85 11.98
C LEU A 152 14.24 -4.28 13.30
N ILE A 153 14.86 -4.69 14.41
CA ILE A 153 14.55 -4.14 15.74
C ILE A 153 15.20 -2.76 15.85
N LEU A 154 14.38 -1.72 15.97
CA LEU A 154 14.84 -0.34 16.11
C LEU A 154 15.03 0.09 17.56
N ASN A 155 14.21 -0.44 18.48
CA ASN A 155 14.30 -0.16 19.90
C ASN A 155 13.67 -1.27 20.74
N GLU A 156 14.18 -1.45 21.96
CA GLU A 156 13.56 -2.29 23.00
C GLU A 156 12.93 -1.40 24.07
N ILE A 157 11.60 -1.30 24.07
CA ILE A 157 10.86 -0.37 24.94
C ILE A 157 11.17 -0.61 26.44
N ASN A 158 11.37 -1.85 26.85
CA ASN A 158 11.61 -2.22 28.25
C ASN A 158 12.96 -1.72 28.80
N THR A 159 13.93 -1.43 27.93
CA THR A 159 15.26 -0.95 28.31
C THR A 159 15.40 0.57 28.09
N GLN A 160 14.39 1.22 27.53
CA GLN A 160 14.40 2.64 27.24
C GLN A 160 14.33 3.46 28.53
N ALA A 161 15.27 4.39 28.68
CA ALA A 161 15.29 5.31 29.81
C ALA A 161 14.04 6.20 29.81
N ALA A 162 13.49 6.45 31.01
CA ALA A 162 12.50 7.51 31.17
C ALA A 162 13.19 8.87 31.20
N VAL A 163 12.54 9.89 30.64
CA VAL A 163 12.97 11.29 30.82
C VAL A 163 12.83 11.65 32.30
N ALA A 164 13.86 12.26 32.88
CA ALA A 164 13.80 12.67 34.27
C ALA A 164 12.75 13.77 34.47
N GLU A 165 11.97 13.72 35.56
CA GLU A 165 11.01 14.78 35.89
C GLU A 165 11.67 16.16 36.03
N SER A 166 12.95 16.20 36.40
CA SER A 166 13.75 17.43 36.44
C SER A 166 14.09 18.01 35.06
N GLU A 167 14.10 17.20 34.00
CA GLU A 167 14.33 17.66 32.62
C GLU A 167 13.03 18.12 31.93
N LEU A 168 11.87 17.90 32.56
CA LEU A 168 10.58 18.40 32.10
C LEU A 168 10.38 19.89 32.40
N GLY A 169 11.17 20.46 33.31
CA GLY A 169 11.12 21.88 33.69
C GLY A 169 12.33 22.64 33.16
N GLU A 170 12.08 23.53 32.18
CA GLU A 170 12.80 24.80 31.92
C GLU A 170 12.51 25.38 30.51
N LYS A 171 11.63 24.77 29.70
CA LYS A 171 11.21 25.37 28.41
C LYS A 171 9.81 25.98 28.37
N TYR A 172 9.03 25.86 29.45
CA TYR A 172 7.65 26.33 29.50
C TYR A 172 7.39 27.09 30.80
N ASP A 173 7.99 28.28 30.95
CA ASP A 173 7.58 29.29 31.95
C ASP A 173 6.32 30.06 31.53
N GLU A 174 5.62 29.60 30.50
CA GLU A 174 4.22 29.93 30.32
C GLU A 174 3.43 28.70 30.70
N GLU A 175 2.51 28.84 31.67
CA GLU A 175 1.38 27.92 31.80
C GLU A 175 0.81 27.73 30.40
N ILE A 176 1.09 26.59 29.78
CA ILE A 176 0.37 26.17 28.58
C ILE A 176 -1.06 26.11 29.08
N LYS A 177 -1.85 27.13 28.75
CA LYS A 177 -3.29 26.99 28.73
C LYS A 177 -3.51 25.79 27.85
N LEU A 178 -3.79 24.64 28.47
CA LEU A 178 -4.36 23.52 27.77
C LEU A 178 -5.67 24.04 27.19
N GLU A 179 -5.58 24.62 26.00
CA GLU A 179 -6.64 24.47 25.05
C GLU A 179 -6.68 22.98 24.81
N ASN A 180 -7.44 22.29 25.67
CA ASN A 180 -7.99 21.00 25.35
C ASN A 180 -8.60 21.21 23.98
N ALA A 181 -7.91 20.75 22.93
CA ALA A 181 -8.50 20.66 21.62
C ALA A 181 -9.79 19.92 21.89
N LYS A 182 -10.93 20.61 21.73
CA LYS A 182 -12.23 19.94 21.81
C LYS A 182 -12.05 18.76 20.88
N PRO A 183 -12.17 17.51 21.35
CA PRO A 183 -11.93 16.36 20.50
C PRO A 183 -12.83 16.57 19.29
N LYS A 184 -12.23 16.95 18.16
CA LYS A 184 -12.98 17.08 16.93
C LYS A 184 -13.17 15.64 16.53
N LYS A 185 -14.19 15.00 17.13
CA LYS A 185 -14.68 13.71 16.67
C LYS A 185 -14.70 13.84 15.15
N PRO A 186 -14.02 12.94 14.40
CA PRO A 186 -14.01 13.01 12.95
C PRO A 186 -15.44 13.25 12.52
N GLU A 187 -15.69 14.34 11.80
CA GLU A 187 -17.05 14.69 11.39
C GLU A 187 -17.60 13.47 10.65
N GLU A 188 -18.58 12.82 11.25
CA GLU A 188 -19.21 11.62 10.70
C GLU A 188 -19.69 11.94 9.28
N VAL A 189 -19.21 11.19 8.29
CA VAL A 189 -19.52 11.42 6.87
C VAL A 189 -21.03 11.53 6.65
N ILE A 190 -21.81 10.74 7.41
CA ILE A 190 -23.27 10.73 7.37
C ILE A 190 -23.93 12.05 7.79
N ASN A 191 -23.25 12.91 8.57
CA ASN A 191 -23.83 14.17 9.05
C ASN A 191 -24.22 15.11 7.91
N LYS A 192 -23.52 15.04 6.78
CA LYS A 192 -23.83 15.83 5.57
C LYS A 192 -25.13 15.39 4.89
N HIS A 193 -25.60 14.19 5.20
CA HIS A 193 -26.75 13.53 4.57
C HIS A 193 -27.96 13.39 5.49
N LYS A 194 -27.88 13.92 6.72
CA LYS A 194 -28.96 13.87 7.68
C LYS A 194 -30.15 14.69 7.19
N THR A 195 -31.31 14.04 7.12
CA THR A 195 -32.59 14.70 6.85
C THR A 195 -33.39 14.90 8.13
N SER A 196 -33.05 14.17 9.20
CA SER A 196 -33.63 14.24 10.54
C SER A 196 -32.58 13.81 11.57
N PRO A 197 -32.76 14.03 12.90
CA PRO A 197 -31.77 13.61 13.89
C PRO A 197 -31.36 12.13 13.84
N ARG A 198 -32.25 11.24 13.37
CA ARG A 198 -32.01 9.80 13.26
C ARG A 198 -32.21 9.22 11.85
N ASP A 199 -32.41 10.08 10.85
CA ASP A 199 -32.66 9.68 9.46
C ASP A 199 -31.67 10.38 8.51
N ALA A 200 -31.22 9.68 7.47
CA ALA A 200 -30.39 10.23 6.40
C ALA A 200 -30.79 9.69 5.02
N VAL A 201 -30.53 10.47 3.98
CA VAL A 201 -30.70 10.07 2.58
C VAL A 201 -29.39 10.33 1.85
N VAL A 202 -28.83 9.30 1.23
CA VAL A 202 -27.53 9.35 0.55
C VAL A 202 -27.72 8.98 -0.92
N ASP A 203 -27.36 9.88 -1.82
CA ASP A 203 -27.30 9.58 -3.26
C ASP A 203 -25.92 8.98 -3.60
N LEU A 204 -25.94 7.80 -4.21
CA LEU A 204 -24.74 7.09 -4.62
C LEU A 204 -24.45 7.23 -6.11
N HIS A 205 -25.22 7.98 -6.91
CA HIS A 205 -24.86 8.21 -8.30
C HIS A 205 -23.49 8.89 -8.39
N ILE A 206 -22.61 8.41 -9.27
CA ILE A 206 -21.22 8.90 -9.33
C ILE A 206 -21.13 10.42 -9.52
N GLY A 207 -22.06 11.01 -10.28
CA GLY A 207 -22.12 12.47 -10.49
C GLY A 207 -22.49 13.29 -9.25
N GLU A 208 -23.09 12.68 -8.24
CA GLU A 208 -23.32 13.31 -6.92
C GLU A 208 -22.10 13.17 -5.99
N LEU A 209 -21.19 12.24 -6.32
CA LEU A 209 -20.04 11.91 -5.47
C LEU A 209 -18.72 12.52 -5.97
N VAL A 210 -18.59 12.75 -7.27
CA VAL A 210 -17.38 13.23 -7.95
C VAL A 210 -17.75 14.18 -9.09
N ASP A 211 -17.09 15.34 -9.17
CA ASP A 211 -17.36 16.37 -10.19
C ASP A 211 -16.94 15.95 -11.62
N ASP A 212 -15.77 15.31 -11.76
CA ASP A 212 -15.27 14.79 -13.05
C ASP A 212 -14.98 13.29 -12.94
N TYR A 213 -15.87 12.50 -13.53
CA TYR A 213 -15.78 11.03 -13.60
C TYR A 213 -15.48 10.52 -15.02
N SER A 214 -15.12 11.42 -15.96
CA SER A 214 -14.93 11.07 -17.38
C SER A 214 -13.79 10.09 -17.64
N LYS A 215 -12.82 10.01 -16.73
CA LYS A 215 -11.66 9.13 -16.81
C LYS A 215 -11.80 7.83 -16.02
N MET A 216 -12.87 7.69 -15.23
CA MET A 216 -13.09 6.50 -14.42
C MET A 216 -13.71 5.39 -15.26
N SER A 217 -13.16 4.18 -15.14
CA SER A 217 -13.80 2.97 -15.64
C SER A 217 -15.05 2.64 -14.83
N SER A 218 -15.94 1.83 -15.42
CA SER A 218 -17.16 1.37 -14.73
C SER A 218 -16.85 0.62 -13.42
N ALA A 219 -15.71 -0.08 -13.35
CA ALA A 219 -15.28 -0.79 -12.15
C ALA A 219 -14.82 0.19 -11.05
N GLU A 220 -14.04 1.22 -11.40
CA GLU A 220 -13.61 2.26 -10.45
C GLU A 220 -14.80 3.06 -9.93
N MET A 221 -15.75 3.43 -10.80
CA MET A 221 -16.98 4.10 -10.36
C MET A 221 -17.75 3.24 -9.36
N LEU A 222 -17.96 1.95 -9.66
CA LEU A 222 -18.65 1.03 -8.77
C LEU A 222 -17.95 0.90 -7.42
N ASN A 223 -16.63 0.73 -7.42
CA ASN A 223 -15.84 0.63 -6.19
C ASN A 223 -15.90 1.91 -5.36
N TYR A 224 -15.83 3.08 -6.00
CA TYR A 224 -15.98 4.36 -5.31
C TYR A 224 -17.35 4.48 -4.65
N GLN A 225 -18.42 4.14 -5.36
CA GLN A 225 -19.78 4.15 -4.85
C GLN A 225 -19.95 3.19 -3.65
N LEU A 226 -19.38 1.98 -3.72
CA LEU A 226 -19.42 1.00 -2.63
C LEU A 226 -18.62 1.46 -1.41
N ASN A 227 -17.41 2.00 -1.62
CA ASN A 227 -16.60 2.56 -0.53
C ASN A 227 -17.32 3.72 0.16
N TYR A 228 -17.97 4.59 -0.60
CA TYR A 228 -18.76 5.69 -0.05
C TYR A 228 -19.97 5.16 0.74
N PHE A 229 -20.66 4.15 0.22
CA PHE A 229 -21.75 3.46 0.89
C PHE A 229 -21.32 2.89 2.26
N VAL A 230 -20.24 2.11 2.32
CA VAL A 230 -19.72 1.51 3.56
C VAL A 230 -19.39 2.59 4.59
N ARG A 231 -18.64 3.63 4.18
CA ARG A 231 -18.29 4.75 5.07
C ARG A 231 -19.52 5.44 5.63
N CYS A 232 -20.56 5.63 4.81
CA CYS A 232 -21.82 6.21 5.25
C CYS A 232 -22.58 5.28 6.20
N LEU A 233 -22.64 3.98 5.91
CA LEU A 233 -23.32 2.99 6.76
C LEU A 233 -22.67 2.90 8.14
N GLU A 234 -21.35 2.72 8.22
CA GLU A 234 -20.62 2.65 9.49
C GLU A 234 -20.72 3.97 10.27
N SER A 235 -20.65 5.10 9.54
CA SER A 235 -20.86 6.42 10.13
C SER A 235 -22.28 6.57 10.67
N ALA A 236 -23.30 6.02 10.01
CA ALA A 236 -24.68 6.05 10.46
C ALA A 236 -24.91 5.19 11.73
N ILE A 237 -24.25 4.04 11.80
CA ILE A 237 -24.28 3.15 12.97
C ILE A 237 -23.66 3.88 14.17
N ARG A 238 -22.46 4.45 14.04
CA ARG A 238 -21.79 5.21 15.11
C ARG A 238 -22.59 6.44 15.56
N ALA A 239 -23.28 7.08 14.62
CA ALA A 239 -24.13 8.24 14.86
C ALA A 239 -25.52 7.89 15.43
N TYR A 240 -25.80 6.60 15.70
CA TYR A 240 -27.07 6.08 16.21
C TYR A 240 -28.31 6.40 15.33
N LEU A 241 -28.15 6.51 14.01
CA LEU A 241 -29.29 6.64 13.09
C LEU A 241 -30.12 5.36 13.11
N THR A 242 -31.43 5.50 13.03
CA THR A 242 -32.36 4.35 12.95
C THR A 242 -32.69 3.98 11.52
N LYS A 243 -32.50 4.91 10.58
CA LYS A 243 -32.88 4.72 9.19
C LYS A 243 -31.95 5.48 8.24
N VAL A 244 -31.52 4.81 7.16
CA VAL A 244 -30.77 5.45 6.07
C VAL A 244 -31.32 4.96 4.74
N THR A 245 -31.66 5.88 3.84
CA THR A 245 -32.09 5.55 2.48
C THR A 245 -30.94 5.81 1.50
N PHE A 246 -30.53 4.78 0.76
CA PHE A 246 -29.50 4.89 -0.26
C PHE A 246 -30.11 4.86 -1.66
N ILE A 247 -29.82 5.87 -2.47
CA ILE A 247 -30.28 5.98 -3.86
C ILE A 247 -29.15 5.46 -4.75
N HIS A 248 -29.38 4.34 -5.46
CA HIS A 248 -28.37 3.67 -6.29
C HIS A 248 -28.78 3.57 -7.77
N GLY A 249 -29.95 4.10 -8.13
CA GLY A 249 -30.47 4.06 -9.50
C GLY A 249 -31.12 2.74 -9.90
N VAL A 250 -31.73 2.72 -11.09
CA VAL A 250 -32.57 1.62 -11.60
C VAL A 250 -31.88 0.69 -12.61
N GLY A 251 -30.58 0.85 -12.88
CA GLY A 251 -29.85 0.17 -13.96
C GLY A 251 -29.80 -1.37 -13.86
N GLU A 252 -28.69 -2.00 -14.24
CA GLU A 252 -28.60 -3.48 -14.24
C GLU A 252 -28.66 -4.12 -12.84
N GLY A 253 -28.71 -3.31 -11.78
CA GLY A 253 -28.83 -3.78 -10.40
C GLY A 253 -27.52 -4.25 -9.77
N VAL A 254 -26.38 -4.05 -10.44
CA VAL A 254 -25.04 -4.45 -9.94
C VAL A 254 -24.72 -3.79 -8.59
N LEU A 255 -24.88 -2.46 -8.48
CA LEU A 255 -24.64 -1.72 -7.23
C LEU A 255 -25.59 -2.19 -6.12
N LYS A 256 -26.88 -2.38 -6.41
CA LYS A 256 -27.88 -2.91 -5.47
C LYS A 256 -27.49 -4.30 -4.95
N SER A 257 -27.04 -5.21 -5.83
CA SER A 257 -26.63 -6.56 -5.43
C SER A 257 -25.41 -6.51 -4.50
N LYS A 258 -24.38 -5.74 -4.86
CA LYS A 258 -23.16 -5.61 -4.04
C LYS A 258 -23.41 -4.94 -2.69
N MET A 259 -24.25 -3.91 -2.66
CA MET A 259 -24.71 -3.31 -1.40
C MET A 259 -25.41 -4.36 -0.53
N LYS A 260 -26.29 -5.17 -1.11
CA LYS A 260 -27.00 -6.23 -0.37
C LYS A 260 -26.03 -7.25 0.22
N ASP A 261 -25.00 -7.65 -0.53
CA ASP A 261 -23.96 -8.56 -0.04
C ASP A 261 -23.29 -7.98 1.22
N ILE A 262 -22.87 -6.71 1.17
CA ILE A 262 -22.25 -6.00 2.29
C ILE A 262 -23.22 -5.88 3.48
N ILE A 263 -24.49 -5.52 3.24
CA ILE A 263 -25.48 -5.33 4.32
C ILE A 263 -25.71 -6.64 5.09
N ASN A 264 -25.64 -7.80 4.43
CA ASN A 264 -25.82 -9.10 5.09
C ASN A 264 -24.70 -9.42 6.09
N GLU A 265 -23.57 -8.70 6.06
CA GLU A 265 -22.50 -8.83 7.06
C GLU A 265 -22.82 -8.10 8.38
N TYR A 266 -23.89 -7.29 8.43
CA TYR A 266 -24.29 -6.51 9.60
C TYR A 266 -25.54 -7.09 10.26
N ASP A 267 -25.38 -7.74 11.42
CA ASP A 267 -26.48 -8.33 12.18
C ASP A 267 -27.55 -7.31 12.64
N ASN A 268 -27.14 -6.05 12.79
CA ASN A 268 -27.98 -4.97 13.30
C ASN A 268 -28.59 -4.08 12.19
N VAL A 269 -28.54 -4.52 10.93
CA VAL A 269 -29.08 -3.78 9.78
C VAL A 269 -30.06 -4.67 9.02
N LYS A 270 -31.22 -4.11 8.64
CA LYS A 270 -32.20 -4.79 7.77
C LYS A 270 -32.58 -3.91 6.60
N THR A 271 -32.77 -4.54 5.45
CA THR A 271 -33.27 -3.85 4.25
C THR A 271 -34.80 -3.83 4.20
N GLN A 272 -35.34 -2.73 3.70
CA GLN A 272 -36.72 -2.58 3.28
C GLN A 272 -36.74 -1.87 1.93
N ASP A 273 -37.75 -2.16 1.11
CA ASP A 273 -37.97 -1.37 -0.10
C ASP A 273 -38.35 0.06 0.28
N ALA A 274 -37.64 1.04 -0.28
CA ALA A 274 -37.91 2.45 -0.03
C ALA A 274 -39.30 2.84 -0.56
N SER A 275 -39.88 3.90 0.00
CA SER A 275 -41.18 4.41 -0.44
C SER A 275 -41.19 4.71 -1.94
N LEU A 276 -41.97 3.93 -2.70
CA LEU A 276 -42.10 4.05 -4.16
C LEU A 276 -42.51 5.46 -4.59
N LYS A 277 -43.28 6.15 -3.75
CA LYS A 277 -43.78 7.52 -3.99
C LYS A 277 -42.66 8.57 -4.00
N ASN A 278 -41.60 8.36 -3.22
CA ASN A 278 -40.54 9.35 -3.02
C ASN A 278 -39.29 9.03 -3.84
N PHE A 279 -38.99 7.76 -4.07
CA PHE A 279 -37.69 7.33 -4.62
C PHE A 279 -37.79 6.32 -5.78
N GLY A 280 -39.00 5.94 -6.21
CA GLY A 280 -39.20 4.95 -7.26
C GLY A 280 -38.61 3.57 -6.90
N TYR A 281 -38.06 2.85 -7.88
CA TYR A 281 -37.46 1.51 -7.72
C TYR A 281 -35.94 1.53 -7.45
N GLY A 282 -35.32 2.72 -7.45
CA GLY A 282 -33.87 2.89 -7.46
C GLY A 282 -33.24 3.17 -6.09
N ALA A 283 -33.95 2.92 -5.00
CA ALA A 283 -33.47 3.18 -3.65
C ALA A 283 -33.74 2.00 -2.71
N THR A 284 -32.81 1.80 -1.77
CA THR A 284 -32.89 0.79 -0.72
C THR A 284 -32.89 1.48 0.64
N GLU A 285 -33.88 1.16 1.48
CA GLU A 285 -33.97 1.69 2.83
C GLU A 285 -33.37 0.69 3.82
N LEU A 286 -32.49 1.19 4.69
CA LEU A 286 -31.86 0.42 5.75
C LEU A 286 -32.43 0.85 7.10
N LEU A 287 -32.91 -0.13 7.86
CA LEU A 287 -33.32 0.02 9.25
C LEU A 287 -32.20 -0.49 10.15
N ILE A 288 -31.66 0.40 10.98
CA ILE A 288 -30.51 0.14 11.85
C ILE A 288 -31.00 0.05 13.30
N TRP A 289 -30.69 -1.07 13.94
CA TRP A 289 -31.08 -1.38 15.30
C TRP A 289 -29.88 -1.11 16.20
N HIS A 290 -30.13 -0.43 17.31
CA HIS A 290 -29.10 -0.18 18.33
C HIS A 290 -29.48 -0.98 19.56
N SER A 291 -28.72 -2.04 19.83
CA SER A 291 -28.85 -2.76 21.08
C SER A 291 -28.44 -1.83 22.20
N ASN A 292 -29.36 -1.55 23.13
CA ASN A 292 -29.04 -0.82 24.35
C ASN A 292 -28.16 -1.73 25.23
N PHE A 293 -26.86 -1.78 24.98
CA PHE A 293 -25.89 -2.19 25.98
C PHE A 293 -25.43 -0.93 26.69
N ALA A 294 -26.11 -0.66 27.81
CA ALA A 294 -25.63 0.24 28.86
C ALA A 294 -24.49 -0.43 29.64
#